data_AF-A0ABD3RWS4-F1
#
_entry.id   AF-A0ABD3RWS4-F1
#
_cell.length_a   1.000
_cell.length_b   1.000
_cell.length_c   1.000
_cell.angle_alpha   90.00
_cell.angle_beta   90.00
_cell.angle_gamma   90.00
#
_symmetry.space_group_name_H-M   'P 1'
#
loop_
_entity.id
_entity.type
_entity.pdbx_description
1 polymer ?
#
loop_
_entity_poly.entity_id
_entity_poly.type
_entity_poly.pdbx_seq_one_letter_code
_entity_poly.pdbx_strand_id
1 'polypeptide(L)'
;MKKSEAPADSHEAEAEAEAEAEAEAEAEAEAEAEAEAEAEAEAEDEAVISAPFASPPSSSSRQYTLYFIRHGEALHNQIENVAASIALSDAIALGHDPDSDHARRAAEDARRRALEEGVTMIDPPLSERGLIEAGRAKRALESLIEMNGLPRVEEVWTSPLQRAMQTAGAIFPESFALNDGDGDGGGGGGGNSFPPPRILVRKEIEERRTGLACDRHASYEDIRRRLRFKKLSISCLKLDRLALGGAMYPSCCSLDSEDSGWGEGGGTSSYDDGDSRRPTSIGDGGILPVGESIWEDQFVGSDAMAAAVVSEDGTRPSSESSTRVGRVHHRDDASDRLDAIVIEDRSMLRERTKRLFHLLAETDSHSICLIGHKGYLRELERGPLGNADADIFDNCEVRVYRLELVTGRTSDCAVDIGDGIDGGGGGGGGGDGTVGPNPTSRSFPVLHRAEKVASSVKSMQITRFS
;
A
#
# COMPACT_ATOMS: atom_id res chain seq x y z
N MET A 1 -54.90 -7.16 -44.01
CA MET A 1 -53.64 -6.38 -43.94
C MET A 1 -53.05 -6.57 -42.55
N LYS A 2 -52.11 -7.50 -42.39
CA LYS A 2 -51.37 -7.71 -41.14
C LYS A 2 -50.02 -7.01 -41.31
N LYS A 3 -49.75 -6.02 -40.45
CA LYS A 3 -48.52 -5.25 -40.42
C LYS A 3 -47.54 -6.00 -39.50
N SER A 4 -46.44 -6.47 -40.06
CA SER A 4 -45.34 -7.13 -39.34
C SER A 4 -44.42 -6.07 -38.74
N GLU A 5 -44.26 -6.10 -37.42
CA GLU A 5 -43.23 -5.35 -36.69
C GLU A 5 -41.95 -6.18 -36.66
N ALA A 6 -40.80 -5.52 -36.91
CA ALA A 6 -39.46 -6.10 -36.89
C ALA A 6 -38.76 -5.75 -35.56
N PRO A 7 -37.86 -6.62 -35.04
CA PRO A 7 -37.19 -6.39 -33.76
C PRO A 7 -35.99 -5.43 -33.89
N ALA A 8 -35.82 -4.57 -32.89
CA ALA A 8 -34.87 -3.46 -32.84
C ALA A 8 -33.81 -3.62 -31.73
N ASP A 9 -33.25 -4.82 -31.56
CA ASP A 9 -32.39 -5.18 -30.39
C ASP A 9 -30.94 -5.59 -30.76
N SER A 10 -30.40 -5.22 -31.93
CA SER A 10 -29.06 -5.68 -32.35
C SER A 10 -27.92 -4.66 -32.30
N HIS A 11 -28.14 -3.46 -31.77
CA HIS A 11 -27.11 -2.40 -31.79
C HIS A 11 -26.47 -2.10 -30.42
N GLU A 12 -26.98 -2.65 -29.32
CA GLU A 12 -26.44 -2.37 -27.99
C GLU A 12 -25.27 -3.32 -27.62
N ALA A 13 -25.17 -4.48 -28.28
CA ALA A 13 -24.13 -5.48 -27.99
C ALA A 13 -22.78 -5.22 -28.68
N GLU A 14 -22.71 -4.38 -29.71
CA GLU A 14 -21.43 -4.07 -30.39
C GLU A 14 -20.66 -2.93 -29.69
N ALA A 15 -21.33 -2.06 -28.93
CA ALA A 15 -20.70 -0.93 -28.25
C ALA A 15 -19.92 -1.32 -26.97
N GLU A 16 -20.32 -2.40 -26.29
CA GLU A 16 -19.61 -2.86 -25.08
C GLU A 16 -18.30 -3.62 -25.43
N ALA A 17 -18.16 -4.14 -26.64
CA ALA A 17 -16.97 -4.89 -27.06
C ALA A 17 -15.79 -4.01 -27.51
N GLU A 18 -16.04 -2.79 -28.02
CA GLU A 18 -14.96 -1.85 -28.38
C GLU A 18 -14.33 -1.18 -27.15
N ALA A 19 -15.10 -0.96 -26.07
CA ALA A 19 -14.60 -0.30 -24.86
C ALA A 19 -13.62 -1.17 -24.03
N GLU A 20 -13.69 -2.50 -24.09
CA GLU A 20 -12.71 -3.37 -23.43
C GLU A 20 -11.39 -3.48 -24.19
N ALA A 21 -11.37 -3.23 -25.51
CA ALA A 21 -10.16 -3.35 -26.32
C ALA A 21 -9.22 -2.12 -26.22
N GLU A 22 -9.74 -0.92 -26.00
CA GLU A 22 -8.91 0.29 -25.83
C GLU A 22 -8.17 0.31 -24.47
N ALA A 23 -8.73 -0.31 -23.43
CA ALA A 23 -8.11 -0.33 -22.10
C ALA A 23 -6.86 -1.24 -22.00
N GLU A 24 -6.68 -2.23 -22.88
CA GLU A 24 -5.45 -3.04 -22.94
C GLU A 24 -4.32 -2.35 -23.72
N ALA A 25 -4.62 -1.44 -24.65
CA ALA A 25 -3.60 -0.77 -25.47
C ALA A 25 -2.86 0.35 -24.71
N GLU A 26 -3.52 1.06 -23.78
CA GLU A 26 -2.87 2.11 -22.98
C GLU A 26 -1.80 1.56 -22.01
N ALA A 27 -1.88 0.28 -21.61
CA ALA A 27 -0.93 -0.32 -20.68
C ALA A 27 0.42 -0.67 -21.33
N GLU A 28 0.48 -0.94 -22.64
CA GLU A 28 1.74 -1.24 -23.34
C GLU A 28 2.55 0.03 -23.68
N ALA A 29 1.91 1.17 -23.92
CA ALA A 29 2.59 2.39 -24.35
C ALA A 29 3.39 3.11 -23.23
N GLU A 30 3.00 2.96 -21.96
CA GLU A 30 3.78 3.51 -20.84
C GLU A 30 5.05 2.68 -20.51
N ALA A 31 5.14 1.43 -20.98
CA ALA A 31 6.29 0.56 -20.68
C ALA A 31 7.51 0.84 -21.60
N GLU A 32 7.30 1.24 -22.85
CA GLU A 32 8.40 1.46 -23.80
C GLU A 32 9.14 2.80 -23.58
N ALA A 33 8.49 3.82 -23.02
CA ALA A 33 9.11 5.13 -22.80
C ALA A 33 10.07 5.19 -21.59
N GLU A 34 9.96 4.27 -20.62
CA GLU A 34 10.89 4.19 -19.46
C GLU A 34 12.13 3.32 -19.76
N ALA A 35 12.12 2.48 -20.80
CA ALA A 35 13.20 1.51 -21.06
C ALA A 35 14.45 2.10 -21.76
N GLU A 36 14.34 3.22 -22.48
CA GLU A 36 15.49 3.80 -23.21
C GLU A 36 16.40 4.71 -22.35
N ALA A 37 16.03 5.00 -21.09
CA ALA A 37 16.81 5.90 -20.22
C ALA A 37 17.82 5.19 -19.28
N GLU A 38 17.80 3.86 -19.16
CA GLU A 38 18.65 3.12 -18.21
C GLU A 38 19.79 2.32 -18.87
N ALA A 39 19.94 2.36 -20.20
CA ALA A 39 20.87 1.49 -20.94
C ALA A 39 22.35 1.93 -20.98
N GLU A 40 22.76 3.04 -20.34
CA GLU A 40 24.15 3.55 -20.44
C GLU A 40 24.99 3.50 -19.14
N ALA A 41 24.53 2.83 -18.07
CA ALA A 41 25.20 2.88 -16.76
C ALA A 41 25.89 1.59 -16.25
N GLU A 42 25.91 0.48 -17.01
CA GLU A 42 26.39 -0.82 -16.48
C GLU A 42 27.56 -1.46 -17.27
N ALA A 43 28.66 -0.74 -17.44
CA ALA A 43 29.86 -1.34 -18.01
C ALA A 43 31.13 -0.84 -17.30
N GLU A 44 31.40 -1.31 -16.08
CA GLU A 44 32.74 -1.35 -15.46
C GLU A 44 32.65 -1.87 -14.01
N ASP A 45 32.60 -3.20 -13.78
CA ASP A 45 33.01 -3.80 -12.49
C ASP A 45 33.12 -5.35 -12.55
N GLU A 46 34.07 -5.86 -13.35
CA GLU A 46 34.44 -7.30 -13.35
C GLU A 46 35.97 -7.44 -13.24
N ALA A 47 36.50 -7.25 -12.03
CA ALA A 47 37.88 -7.59 -11.68
C ALA A 47 37.90 -8.53 -10.46
N VAL A 48 37.71 -9.83 -10.73
CA VAL A 48 37.73 -10.91 -9.74
C VAL A 48 39.16 -11.21 -9.30
N ILE A 49 39.54 -10.74 -8.10
CA ILE A 49 40.75 -11.18 -7.39
C ILE A 49 40.42 -12.47 -6.62
N SER A 50 40.84 -13.62 -7.16
CA SER A 50 40.74 -14.92 -6.49
C SER A 50 41.86 -15.08 -5.46
N ALA A 51 41.62 -14.66 -4.22
CA ALA A 51 42.43 -15.03 -3.08
C ALA A 51 41.78 -16.21 -2.30
N PRO A 52 42.54 -17.21 -1.84
CA PRO A 52 42.02 -18.33 -1.07
C PRO A 52 41.63 -17.89 0.35
N PHE A 53 40.37 -17.49 0.53
CA PHE A 53 39.80 -17.12 1.83
C PHE A 53 39.59 -18.37 2.69
N ALA A 54 40.11 -18.31 3.92
CA ALA A 54 39.75 -19.21 5.00
C ALA A 54 38.22 -19.27 5.16
N SER A 55 37.67 -20.46 5.40
CA SER A 55 36.23 -20.70 5.53
C SER A 55 35.61 -19.64 6.46
N PRO A 56 34.78 -18.72 5.95
CA PRO A 56 34.23 -17.65 6.75
C PRO A 56 33.38 -18.23 7.89
N PRO A 57 33.27 -17.52 9.03
CA PRO A 57 32.38 -17.91 10.11
C PRO A 57 30.98 -18.15 9.54
N SER A 58 30.34 -19.24 9.96
CA SER A 58 29.05 -19.70 9.42
C SER A 58 27.97 -18.64 9.63
N SER A 59 27.78 -17.77 8.65
CA SER A 59 26.67 -16.82 8.63
C SER A 59 25.36 -17.61 8.61
N SER A 60 24.47 -17.37 9.57
CA SER A 60 23.16 -18.00 9.55
C SER A 60 22.32 -17.37 8.43
N SER A 61 22.03 -18.12 7.39
CA SER A 61 20.98 -17.72 6.44
C SER A 61 19.62 -18.16 6.96
N ARG A 62 18.59 -17.34 6.69
CA ARG A 62 17.19 -17.61 7.00
C ARG A 62 16.40 -17.53 5.71
N GLN A 63 15.55 -18.52 5.49
CA GLN A 63 14.64 -18.55 4.35
C GLN A 63 13.24 -18.09 4.76
N TYR A 64 12.61 -17.31 3.89
CA TYR A 64 11.26 -16.80 4.07
C TYR A 64 10.43 -17.08 2.83
N THR A 65 9.14 -17.34 3.02
CA THR A 65 8.12 -17.28 1.96
C THR A 65 7.27 -16.05 2.21
N LEU A 66 7.29 -15.11 1.27
CA LEU A 66 6.49 -13.90 1.35
C LEU A 66 5.33 -13.96 0.36
N TYR A 67 4.15 -13.57 0.81
CA TYR A 67 2.97 -13.39 -0.02
C TYR A 67 2.68 -11.89 -0.12
N PHE A 68 2.62 -11.34 -1.31
CA PHE A 68 2.27 -9.94 -1.54
C PHE A 68 0.84 -9.86 -2.05
N ILE A 69 0.01 -9.06 -1.40
CA ILE A 69 -1.38 -8.82 -1.80
C ILE A 69 -1.65 -7.33 -1.78
N ARG A 70 -2.07 -6.78 -2.93
CA ARG A 70 -2.60 -5.41 -3.00
C ARG A 70 -4.01 -5.40 -2.39
N HIS A 71 -4.37 -4.35 -1.65
CA HIS A 71 -5.75 -4.19 -1.21
C HIS A 71 -6.76 -4.19 -2.38
N GLY A 72 -8.01 -4.54 -2.09
CA GLY A 72 -9.09 -4.46 -3.08
C GLY A 72 -9.46 -3.01 -3.43
N GLU A 73 -10.34 -2.82 -4.41
CA GLU A 73 -10.83 -1.48 -4.77
C GLU A 73 -11.37 -0.73 -3.53
N ALA A 74 -10.93 0.51 -3.34
CA ALA A 74 -11.43 1.39 -2.29
C ALA A 74 -12.38 2.45 -2.85
N LEU A 75 -13.22 3.04 -1.97
CA LEU A 75 -14.22 4.03 -2.40
C LEU A 75 -13.60 5.23 -3.13
N HIS A 76 -12.41 5.67 -2.73
CA HIS A 76 -11.70 6.76 -3.44
C HIS A 76 -11.31 6.39 -4.86
N ASN A 77 -10.98 5.12 -5.14
CA ASN A 77 -10.67 4.68 -6.49
C ASN A 77 -11.89 4.80 -7.41
N GLN A 78 -13.10 4.52 -6.90
CA GLN A 78 -14.33 4.71 -7.67
C GLN A 78 -14.55 6.19 -8.00
N ILE A 79 -14.38 7.08 -7.01
CA ILE A 79 -14.56 8.52 -7.19
C ILE A 79 -13.55 9.09 -8.18
N GLU A 80 -12.26 8.72 -8.06
CA GLU A 80 -11.21 9.10 -9.00
C GLU A 80 -11.54 8.63 -10.42
N ASN A 81 -11.91 7.36 -10.58
CA ASN A 81 -12.20 6.79 -11.90
C ASN A 81 -13.40 7.49 -12.55
N VAL A 82 -14.47 7.75 -11.80
CA VAL A 82 -15.62 8.51 -12.31
C VAL A 82 -15.21 9.92 -12.72
N ALA A 83 -14.43 10.62 -11.90
CA ALA A 83 -13.96 11.97 -12.23
C ALA A 83 -13.06 11.99 -13.47
N ALA A 84 -12.15 11.01 -13.59
CA ALA A 84 -11.28 10.82 -14.74
C ALA A 84 -12.09 10.56 -16.02
N SER A 85 -13.04 9.63 -15.98
CA SER A 85 -13.88 9.28 -17.13
C SER A 85 -14.76 10.44 -17.58
N ILE A 86 -15.30 11.25 -16.67
CA ILE A 86 -16.05 12.46 -17.01
C ILE A 86 -15.14 13.47 -17.73
N ALA A 87 -13.96 13.75 -17.17
CA ALA A 87 -13.03 14.72 -17.76
C ALA A 87 -12.48 14.26 -19.12
N LEU A 88 -12.24 12.95 -19.28
CA LEU A 88 -11.85 12.35 -20.56
C LEU A 88 -12.98 12.49 -21.60
N SER A 89 -14.21 12.14 -21.21
CA SER A 89 -15.39 12.31 -22.07
C SER A 89 -15.60 13.77 -22.50
N ASP A 90 -15.43 14.72 -21.58
CA ASP A 90 -15.49 16.16 -21.88
C ASP A 90 -14.39 16.59 -22.86
N ALA A 91 -13.16 16.07 -22.71
CA ALA A 91 -12.07 16.36 -23.64
C ALA A 91 -12.36 15.81 -25.05
N ILE A 92 -12.89 14.59 -25.15
CA ILE A 92 -13.30 13.97 -26.41
C ILE A 92 -14.44 14.77 -27.06
N ALA A 93 -15.43 15.21 -26.28
CA ALA A 93 -16.54 16.04 -26.77
C ALA A 93 -16.07 17.40 -27.33
N LEU A 94 -14.93 17.91 -26.85
CA LEU A 94 -14.27 19.10 -27.38
C LEU A 94 -13.39 18.83 -28.62
N GLY A 95 -13.33 17.57 -29.08
CA GLY A 95 -12.57 17.15 -30.25
C GLY A 95 -11.10 16.85 -29.99
N HIS A 96 -10.70 16.67 -28.72
CA HIS A 96 -9.37 16.16 -28.40
C HIS A 96 -9.33 14.65 -28.60
N ASP A 97 -8.18 14.16 -29.08
CA ASP A 97 -7.88 12.74 -29.15
C ASP A 97 -7.77 12.16 -27.73
N PRO A 98 -8.33 10.97 -27.43
CA PRO A 98 -8.30 10.38 -26.09
C PRO A 98 -6.87 10.15 -25.59
N ASP A 99 -5.93 9.83 -26.47
CA ASP A 99 -4.53 9.57 -26.13
C ASP A 99 -3.70 10.86 -26.04
N SER A 100 -4.30 12.01 -26.36
CA SER A 100 -3.60 13.29 -26.32
C SER A 100 -3.15 13.67 -24.90
N ASP A 101 -1.99 14.31 -24.81
CA ASP A 101 -1.47 14.89 -23.55
C ASP A 101 -2.50 15.77 -22.83
N HIS A 102 -3.35 16.46 -23.60
CA HIS A 102 -4.38 17.31 -23.06
C HIS A 102 -5.48 16.50 -22.34
N ALA A 103 -5.98 15.44 -22.97
CA ALA A 103 -6.98 14.55 -22.39
C ALA A 103 -6.44 13.85 -21.12
N ARG A 104 -5.20 13.34 -21.18
CA ARG A 104 -4.54 12.70 -20.03
C ARG A 104 -4.34 13.66 -18.85
N ARG A 105 -3.87 14.89 -19.10
CA ARG A 105 -3.75 15.92 -18.06
C ARG A 105 -5.11 16.31 -17.48
N ALA A 106 -6.13 16.48 -18.31
CA ALA A 106 -7.48 16.81 -17.85
C ALA A 106 -8.06 15.72 -16.94
N ALA A 107 -7.87 14.45 -17.29
CA ALA A 107 -8.27 13.31 -16.48
C ALA A 107 -7.52 13.27 -15.14
N GLU A 108 -6.20 13.43 -15.14
CA GLU A 108 -5.38 13.42 -13.92
C GLU A 108 -5.69 14.61 -12.99
N ASP A 109 -5.90 15.81 -13.55
CA ASP A 109 -6.32 16.99 -12.79
C ASP A 109 -7.72 16.81 -12.19
N ALA A 110 -8.63 16.11 -12.88
CA ALA A 110 -9.95 15.78 -12.35
C ALA A 110 -9.87 14.76 -11.20
N ARG A 111 -9.01 13.73 -11.31
CA ARG A 111 -8.75 12.79 -10.22
C ARG A 111 -8.24 13.50 -8.98
N ARG A 112 -7.22 14.36 -9.14
CA ARG A 112 -6.65 15.13 -8.04
C ARG A 112 -7.70 16.01 -7.36
N ARG A 113 -8.48 16.77 -8.13
CA ARG A 113 -9.56 17.62 -7.60
C ARG A 113 -10.61 16.82 -6.83
N ALA A 114 -11.00 15.64 -7.34
CA ALA A 114 -11.99 14.80 -6.67
C ALA A 114 -11.55 14.35 -5.27
N LEU A 115 -10.24 14.20 -5.04
CA LEU A 115 -9.67 13.85 -3.74
C LEU A 115 -9.45 15.07 -2.84
N GLU A 116 -9.12 16.23 -3.41
CA GLU A 116 -8.92 17.48 -2.66
C GLU A 116 -10.23 18.08 -2.15
N GLU A 117 -11.30 18.03 -2.94
CA GLU A 117 -12.62 18.58 -2.60
C GLU A 117 -13.38 17.69 -1.60
N GLY A 118 -13.05 16.39 -1.54
CA GLY A 118 -13.68 15.41 -0.66
C GLY A 118 -13.12 15.44 0.77
N VAL A 119 -13.64 16.34 1.63
CA VAL A 119 -13.28 16.38 3.07
C VAL A 119 -13.53 15.03 3.79
N THR A 120 -14.37 14.16 3.24
CA THR A 120 -14.70 12.82 3.78
C THR A 120 -13.72 11.71 3.39
N MET A 121 -12.65 12.01 2.64
CA MET A 121 -11.80 11.00 2.00
C MET A 121 -10.55 10.62 2.82
N ILE A 122 -10.54 10.89 4.12
CA ILE A 122 -9.48 10.41 5.01
C ILE A 122 -9.70 8.92 5.27
N ASP A 123 -8.66 8.12 5.05
CA ASP A 123 -8.64 6.68 5.32
C ASP A 123 -9.83 5.90 4.68
N PRO A 124 -10.05 6.02 3.35
CA PRO A 124 -11.25 5.48 2.72
C PRO A 124 -11.31 3.94 2.83
N PRO A 125 -12.50 3.36 3.10
CA PRO A 125 -12.69 1.92 3.15
C PRO A 125 -12.65 1.27 1.76
N LEU A 126 -12.63 -0.05 1.75
CA LEU A 126 -12.95 -0.85 0.57
C LEU A 126 -14.35 -0.53 0.05
N SER A 127 -14.51 -0.56 -1.27
CA SER A 127 -15.81 -0.62 -1.91
C SER A 127 -16.43 -2.02 -1.76
N GLU A 128 -17.70 -2.17 -2.12
CA GLU A 128 -18.34 -3.49 -2.20
C GLU A 128 -17.60 -4.43 -3.16
N ARG A 129 -17.17 -3.90 -4.32
CA ARG A 129 -16.34 -4.63 -5.28
C ARG A 129 -15.00 -5.04 -4.66
N GLY A 130 -14.34 -4.15 -3.91
CA GLY A 130 -13.09 -4.47 -3.21
C GLY A 130 -13.22 -5.60 -2.18
N LEU A 131 -14.38 -5.72 -1.50
CA LEU A 131 -14.65 -6.84 -0.60
C LEU A 131 -14.79 -8.17 -1.37
N ILE A 132 -15.46 -8.14 -2.52
CA ILE A 132 -15.58 -9.31 -3.41
C ILE A 132 -14.20 -9.74 -3.94
N GLU A 133 -13.38 -8.78 -4.36
CA GLU A 133 -11.99 -8.98 -4.78
C GLU A 133 -11.15 -9.64 -3.68
N ALA A 134 -11.25 -9.17 -2.44
CA ALA A 134 -10.55 -9.78 -1.29
C ALA A 134 -11.01 -11.24 -1.04
N GLY A 135 -12.30 -11.52 -1.18
CA GLY A 135 -12.82 -12.89 -1.12
C GLY A 135 -12.28 -13.80 -2.24
N ARG A 136 -12.02 -13.27 -3.43
CA ARG A 136 -11.36 -13.99 -4.53
C ARG A 136 -9.87 -14.23 -4.22
N ALA A 137 -9.16 -13.23 -3.70
CA ALA A 137 -7.77 -13.38 -3.27
C ALA A 137 -7.59 -14.46 -2.22
N LYS A 138 -8.52 -14.60 -1.27
CA LYS A 138 -8.50 -15.69 -0.29
C LYS A 138 -8.42 -17.07 -0.97
N ARG A 139 -9.34 -17.32 -1.90
CA ARG A 139 -9.38 -18.60 -2.65
C ARG A 139 -8.14 -18.80 -3.50
N ALA A 140 -7.65 -17.74 -4.14
CA ALA A 140 -6.43 -17.79 -4.94
C ALA A 140 -5.20 -18.12 -4.07
N LEU A 141 -5.07 -17.49 -2.90
CA LEU A 141 -4.01 -17.77 -1.94
C LEU A 141 -4.05 -19.22 -1.46
N GLU A 142 -5.21 -19.71 -1.05
CA GLU A 142 -5.39 -21.11 -0.61
C GLU A 142 -5.02 -22.10 -1.73
N SER A 143 -5.45 -21.82 -2.96
CA SER A 143 -5.12 -22.62 -4.14
C SER A 143 -3.63 -22.60 -4.45
N LEU A 144 -2.97 -21.44 -4.38
CA LEU A 144 -1.52 -21.33 -4.58
C LEU A 144 -0.73 -22.12 -3.52
N ILE A 145 -1.17 -22.04 -2.25
CA ILE A 145 -0.56 -22.78 -1.14
C ILE A 145 -0.65 -24.29 -1.39
N GLU A 146 -1.83 -24.78 -1.76
CA GLU A 146 -2.06 -26.21 -2.01
C GLU A 146 -1.33 -26.70 -3.26
N MET A 147 -1.50 -26.03 -4.40
CA MET A 147 -0.95 -26.49 -5.68
C MET A 147 0.58 -26.48 -5.74
N ASN A 148 1.22 -25.50 -5.09
CA ASN A 148 2.67 -25.33 -5.13
C ASN A 148 3.36 -25.86 -3.86
N GLY A 149 2.62 -26.46 -2.92
CA GLY A 149 3.17 -26.94 -1.65
C GLY A 149 3.86 -25.83 -0.84
N LEU A 150 3.31 -24.61 -0.87
CA LEU A 150 3.88 -23.48 -0.15
C LEU A 150 3.51 -23.56 1.35
N PRO A 151 4.33 -23.01 2.25
CA PRO A 151 4.01 -22.98 3.67
C PRO A 151 2.77 -22.12 3.94
N ARG A 152 1.89 -22.56 4.86
CA ARG A 152 0.76 -21.73 5.30
C ARG A 152 1.25 -20.41 5.88
N VAL A 153 0.45 -19.36 5.75
CA VAL A 153 0.76 -18.05 6.32
C VAL A 153 0.75 -18.15 7.86
N GLU A 154 1.85 -17.77 8.50
CA GLU A 154 2.00 -17.73 9.96
C GLU A 154 1.69 -16.33 10.50
N GLU A 155 2.04 -15.31 9.72
CA GLU A 155 1.93 -13.91 10.10
C GLU A 155 1.45 -13.06 8.92
N VAL A 156 0.59 -12.09 9.18
CA VAL A 156 0.07 -11.13 8.21
C VAL A 156 0.50 -9.74 8.65
N TRP A 157 1.21 -9.02 7.80
CA TRP A 157 1.55 -7.62 8.00
C TRP A 157 0.68 -6.79 7.09
N THR A 158 -0.12 -5.89 7.66
CA THR A 158 -1.03 -5.02 6.91
C THR A 158 -0.76 -3.54 7.17
N SER A 159 -0.95 -2.72 6.14
CA SER A 159 -0.88 -1.26 6.26
C SER A 159 -1.91 -0.72 7.26
N PRO A 160 -1.63 0.40 7.96
CA PRO A 160 -2.59 1.04 8.85
C PRO A 160 -3.81 1.63 8.15
N LEU A 161 -3.82 1.67 6.82
CA LEU A 161 -4.95 2.17 6.04
C LEU A 161 -6.11 1.18 6.06
N GLN A 162 -7.33 1.67 6.28
CA GLN A 162 -8.56 0.91 6.47
C GLN A 162 -8.80 -0.10 5.35
N ARG A 163 -8.58 0.30 4.10
CA ARG A 163 -8.72 -0.59 2.92
C ARG A 163 -7.81 -1.83 2.99
N ALA A 164 -6.57 -1.69 3.45
CA ALA A 164 -5.64 -2.82 3.61
C ALA A 164 -6.03 -3.70 4.81
N MET A 165 -6.42 -3.09 5.94
CA MET A 165 -6.90 -3.83 7.11
C MET A 165 -8.20 -4.60 6.83
N GLN A 166 -9.13 -4.03 6.08
CA GLN A 166 -10.36 -4.71 5.65
C GLN A 166 -10.06 -5.86 4.68
N THR A 167 -9.11 -5.67 3.76
CA THR A 167 -8.63 -6.75 2.88
C THR A 167 -8.07 -7.91 3.71
N ALA A 168 -7.23 -7.61 4.71
CA ALA A 168 -6.70 -8.62 5.63
C ALA A 168 -7.82 -9.34 6.41
N GLY A 169 -8.83 -8.59 6.87
CA GLY A 169 -10.01 -9.14 7.55
C GLY A 169 -10.82 -10.11 6.69
N ALA A 170 -11.00 -9.78 5.41
CA ALA A 170 -11.73 -10.62 4.46
C ALA A 170 -10.96 -11.88 4.07
N ILE A 171 -9.63 -11.79 3.93
CA ILE A 171 -8.79 -12.94 3.55
C ILE A 171 -8.57 -13.91 4.72
N PHE A 172 -8.39 -13.39 5.94
CA PHE A 172 -8.06 -14.19 7.13
C PHE A 172 -9.13 -14.10 8.24
N PRO A 173 -10.38 -14.50 7.98
CA PRO A 173 -11.47 -14.34 8.94
C PRO A 173 -11.29 -15.18 10.22
N GLU A 174 -10.61 -16.32 10.12
CA GLU A 174 -10.31 -17.24 11.24
C GLU A 174 -9.52 -16.55 12.36
N SER A 175 -8.60 -15.65 11.99
CA SER A 175 -7.81 -14.85 12.93
C SER A 175 -8.69 -13.93 13.78
N PHE A 176 -9.94 -13.69 13.34
CA PHE A 176 -10.93 -12.89 14.05
C PHE A 176 -11.95 -13.74 14.82
N ALA A 177 -11.89 -15.07 14.84
CA ALA A 177 -12.90 -15.90 15.51
C ALA A 177 -12.52 -16.33 16.96
N LEU A 178 -11.23 -16.45 17.30
CA LEU A 178 -10.77 -17.27 18.43
C LEU A 178 -10.84 -16.70 19.87
N ASN A 179 -11.41 -15.53 20.12
CA ASN A 179 -11.27 -14.85 21.42
C ASN A 179 -12.55 -14.58 22.20
N ASP A 180 -13.70 -15.14 21.79
CA ASP A 180 -14.92 -15.07 22.60
C ASP A 180 -14.84 -16.17 23.66
N GLY A 181 -13.95 -15.95 24.63
CA GLY A 181 -13.52 -16.90 25.64
C GLY A 181 -14.56 -17.19 26.71
N ASP A 182 -15.64 -17.87 26.32
CA ASP A 182 -16.41 -18.72 27.24
C ASP A 182 -16.11 -20.17 26.88
N GLY A 183 -14.90 -20.58 27.26
CA GLY A 183 -14.44 -21.95 27.15
C GLY A 183 -15.27 -22.87 28.04
N ASP A 184 -16.27 -23.52 27.45
CA ASP A 184 -16.69 -24.84 27.91
C ASP A 184 -16.05 -25.87 26.97
N GLY A 185 -14.90 -26.40 27.41
CA GLY A 185 -13.95 -27.20 26.65
C GLY A 185 -14.43 -28.61 26.26
N GLY A 186 -15.52 -28.71 25.49
CA GLY A 186 -16.13 -29.99 25.13
C GLY A 186 -15.88 -30.51 23.70
N GLY A 187 -15.33 -29.70 22.79
CA GLY A 187 -15.28 -30.05 21.36
C GLY A 187 -14.02 -30.81 20.93
N GLY A 188 -13.95 -32.12 21.22
CA GLY A 188 -12.87 -33.03 20.82
C GLY A 188 -12.74 -33.33 19.31
N GLY A 189 -12.73 -32.30 18.47
CA GLY A 189 -12.46 -32.43 17.04
C GLY A 189 -10.96 -32.39 16.75
N GLY A 190 -10.27 -33.52 16.87
CA GLY A 190 -8.83 -33.68 16.59
C GLY A 190 -8.41 -33.55 15.11
N GLY A 191 -8.99 -32.60 14.39
CA GLY A 191 -8.49 -32.21 13.06
C GLY A 191 -7.23 -31.37 13.21
N ASN A 192 -6.25 -31.55 12.32
CA ASN A 192 -5.02 -30.76 12.24
C ASN A 192 -5.31 -29.28 11.89
N SER A 193 -6.07 -28.55 12.71
CA SER A 193 -6.28 -27.12 12.55
C SER A 193 -5.00 -26.41 12.98
N PHE A 194 -4.26 -25.94 11.97
CA PHE A 194 -3.17 -25.00 12.20
C PHE A 194 -3.74 -23.75 12.89
N PRO A 195 -2.98 -23.13 13.82
CA PRO A 195 -3.41 -21.87 14.41
C PRO A 195 -3.59 -20.81 13.32
N PRO A 196 -4.57 -19.91 13.43
CA PRO A 196 -4.74 -18.84 12.46
C PRO A 196 -3.57 -17.87 12.52
N PRO A 197 -3.24 -17.19 11.41
CA PRO A 197 -2.11 -16.29 11.37
C PRO A 197 -2.30 -15.08 12.27
N ARG A 198 -1.20 -14.61 12.85
CA ARG A 198 -1.17 -13.37 13.62
C ARG A 198 -1.23 -12.18 12.67
N ILE A 199 -2.13 -11.23 12.90
CA ILE A 199 -2.21 -10.02 12.06
C ILE A 199 -1.61 -8.81 12.80
N LEU A 200 -0.55 -8.25 12.23
CA LEU A 200 0.14 -7.05 12.72
C LEU A 200 -0.09 -5.87 11.78
N VAL A 201 -0.37 -4.71 12.35
CA VAL A 201 -0.46 -3.45 11.58
C VAL A 201 0.88 -2.73 11.64
N ARG A 202 1.46 -2.41 10.48
CA ARG A 202 2.83 -1.89 10.34
C ARG A 202 2.82 -0.60 9.53
N LYS A 203 3.39 0.49 10.07
CA LYS A 203 3.46 1.78 9.37
C LYS A 203 4.44 1.76 8.20
N GLU A 204 5.42 0.86 8.25
CA GLU A 204 6.46 0.71 7.23
C GLU A 204 5.89 0.33 5.86
N ILE A 205 4.74 -0.35 5.82
CA ILE A 205 4.08 -0.83 4.59
C ILE A 205 2.89 0.04 4.15
N GLU A 206 2.77 1.26 4.71
CA GLU A 206 1.80 2.27 4.30
C GLU A 206 1.99 2.66 2.81
N GLU A 207 0.94 3.19 2.16
CA GLU A 207 1.05 3.72 0.79
C GLU A 207 2.09 4.86 0.72
N ARG A 208 2.57 5.14 -0.49
CA ARG A 208 3.36 6.34 -0.77
C ARG A 208 2.60 7.58 -0.29
N ARG A 209 3.29 8.48 0.42
CA ARG A 209 2.68 9.73 0.88
C ARG A 209 2.71 10.77 -0.22
N THR A 210 1.61 10.93 -0.94
CA THR A 210 1.49 11.94 -2.02
C THR A 210 1.08 13.32 -1.52
N GLY A 211 0.63 13.39 -0.26
CA GLY A 211 0.04 14.58 0.34
C GLY A 211 -1.48 14.64 0.25
N LEU A 212 -2.10 13.68 -0.43
CA LEU A 212 -3.55 13.54 -0.52
C LEU A 212 -4.14 12.97 0.79
N ALA A 213 -5.40 13.33 1.06
CA ALA A 213 -6.09 12.92 2.29
C ALA A 213 -6.27 11.40 2.41
N CYS A 214 -6.41 10.70 1.28
CA CYS A 214 -6.60 9.25 1.21
C CYS A 214 -5.38 8.41 1.64
N ASP A 215 -4.21 9.05 1.70
CA ASP A 215 -2.95 8.42 2.14
C ASP A 215 -2.80 8.48 3.66
N ARG A 216 -3.66 9.23 4.35
CA ARG A 216 -3.62 9.37 5.80
C ARG A 216 -4.51 8.32 6.45
N HIS A 217 -3.91 7.50 7.31
CA HIS A 217 -4.69 6.60 8.16
C HIS A 217 -5.38 7.36 9.30
N ALA A 218 -6.46 6.81 9.84
CA ALA A 218 -7.09 7.35 11.03
C ALA A 218 -6.16 7.30 12.25
N SER A 219 -6.43 8.09 13.29
CA SER A 219 -5.60 8.08 14.50
C SER A 219 -5.57 6.68 15.14
N TYR A 220 -4.51 6.37 15.90
CA TYR A 220 -4.42 5.09 16.63
C TYR A 220 -5.66 4.80 17.48
N GLU A 221 -6.20 5.82 18.15
CA GLU A 221 -7.40 5.67 18.99
C GLU A 221 -8.66 5.41 18.15
N ASP A 222 -8.77 6.04 16.98
CA ASP A 222 -9.90 5.80 16.08
C ASP A 222 -9.82 4.39 15.47
N ILE A 223 -8.65 3.95 15.02
CA ILE A 223 -8.44 2.57 14.54
C ILE A 223 -8.80 1.56 15.64
N ARG A 224 -8.38 1.83 16.89
CA ARG A 224 -8.65 0.96 18.03
C ARG A 224 -10.14 0.87 18.39
N ARG A 225 -10.91 1.95 18.19
CA ARG A 225 -12.35 1.98 18.48
C ARG A 225 -13.17 1.17 17.48
N ARG A 226 -12.69 1.04 16.23
CA ARG A 226 -13.37 0.25 15.20
C ARG A 226 -13.47 -1.22 15.63
N LEU A 227 -14.69 -1.71 15.85
CA LEU A 227 -14.96 -3.07 16.33
C LEU A 227 -14.29 -4.14 15.47
N ARG A 228 -14.26 -3.91 14.15
CA ARG A 228 -13.66 -4.81 13.15
C ARG A 228 -12.15 -5.03 13.34
N PHE A 229 -11.45 -4.10 14.01
CA PHE A 229 -9.99 -4.14 14.16
C PHE A 229 -9.52 -4.47 15.58
N LYS A 230 -10.44 -4.77 16.51
CA LYS A 230 -10.10 -5.14 17.90
C LYS A 230 -9.12 -6.32 18.02
N LYS A 231 -9.08 -7.19 17.00
CA LYS A 231 -8.25 -8.39 16.96
C LYS A 231 -6.91 -8.17 16.23
N LEU A 232 -6.72 -7.01 15.60
CA LEU A 232 -5.46 -6.62 14.97
C LEU A 232 -4.46 -6.14 16.03
N SER A 233 -3.22 -6.60 15.93
CA SER A 233 -2.14 -6.08 16.76
C SER A 233 -1.67 -4.74 16.21
N ILE A 234 -2.22 -3.65 16.78
CA ILE A 234 -1.87 -2.26 16.44
C ILE A 234 -0.77 -1.67 17.34
N SER A 235 -0.13 -2.49 18.18
CA SER A 235 0.89 -2.04 19.14
C SER A 235 2.07 -1.34 18.48
N CYS A 236 2.39 -1.70 17.23
CA CYS A 236 3.48 -1.10 16.46
C CYS A 236 3.22 0.39 16.17
N LEU A 237 1.96 0.79 15.96
CA LEU A 237 1.59 2.19 15.70
C LEU A 237 1.82 3.11 16.90
N LYS A 238 1.89 2.55 18.12
CA LYS A 238 2.14 3.33 19.34
C LYS A 238 3.60 3.75 19.47
N LEU A 239 4.53 2.95 18.96
CA LEU A 239 5.98 3.17 19.12
C LEU A 239 6.51 4.27 18.20
N ASP A 240 5.95 4.41 17.00
CA ASP A 240 6.34 5.49 16.07
C ASP A 240 6.14 6.88 16.65
N ARG A 241 5.11 7.06 17.48
CA ARG A 241 4.85 8.32 18.19
C ARG A 241 5.98 8.70 19.15
N LEU A 242 6.67 7.71 19.71
CA LEU A 242 7.78 7.94 20.63
C LEU A 242 9.11 8.13 19.88
N ALA A 243 9.30 7.46 18.74
CA ALA A 243 10.52 7.55 17.95
C ALA A 243 10.65 8.86 17.15
N LEU A 244 9.54 9.42 16.65
CA LEU A 244 9.54 10.68 15.89
C LEU A 244 9.78 11.92 16.76
N GLY A 245 9.62 11.81 18.08
CA GLY A 245 9.84 12.91 19.02
C GLY A 245 11.31 13.20 19.35
N GLY A 246 12.27 12.42 18.84
CA GLY A 246 13.67 12.58 19.18
C GLY A 246 14.63 12.08 18.13
N ALA A 247 14.82 12.82 17.03
CA ALA A 247 16.03 12.84 16.20
C ALA A 247 16.71 11.48 15.85
N MET A 248 15.99 10.36 15.88
CA MET A 248 16.60 9.02 15.82
C MET A 248 16.59 8.41 14.43
N TYR A 249 16.26 9.20 13.41
CA TYR A 249 16.62 8.86 12.04
C TYR A 249 17.85 9.69 11.70
N PRO A 250 19.07 9.13 11.76
CA PRO A 250 20.21 9.80 11.18
C PRO A 250 19.87 10.08 9.73
N SER A 251 19.84 11.36 9.38
CA SER A 251 19.74 11.83 8.01
C SER A 251 20.87 11.18 7.22
N CYS A 252 20.59 10.09 6.51
CA CYS A 252 21.55 9.45 5.61
C CYS A 252 21.71 10.21 4.29
N CYS A 253 21.07 11.37 4.13
CA CYS A 253 21.17 12.24 2.98
C CYS A 253 21.81 13.58 3.37
N SER A 254 23.12 13.57 3.68
CA SER A 254 23.97 14.72 3.44
C SER A 254 25.06 14.29 2.45
N LEU A 255 24.64 14.05 1.20
CA LEU A 255 25.56 14.09 0.08
C LEU A 255 25.63 15.55 -0.35
N ASP A 256 26.81 16.13 -0.17
CA ASP A 256 27.17 17.47 -0.61
C ASP A 256 26.81 17.63 -2.09
N SER A 257 25.75 18.37 -2.36
CA SER A 257 25.44 18.88 -3.69
C SER A 257 26.14 20.22 -3.84
N GLU A 258 27.47 20.16 -3.95
CA GLU A 258 28.21 21.27 -4.54
C GLU A 258 28.08 21.19 -6.06
N ASP A 259 27.79 22.35 -6.64
CA ASP A 259 28.12 22.72 -8.02
C ASP A 259 27.18 22.24 -9.14
N SER A 260 26.17 23.06 -9.44
CA SER A 260 25.81 23.33 -10.83
C SER A 260 25.22 24.73 -10.94
N GLY A 261 26.12 25.73 -11.03
CA GLY A 261 25.77 27.04 -11.53
C GLY A 261 25.41 26.97 -13.01
N TRP A 262 24.15 27.31 -13.34
CA TRP A 262 23.75 27.63 -14.71
C TRP A 262 22.83 28.85 -14.71
N GLY A 263 23.37 29.94 -15.24
CA GLY A 263 22.70 30.77 -16.25
C GLY A 263 21.52 31.62 -15.82
N GLU A 264 21.81 32.86 -15.44
CA GLU A 264 20.89 33.98 -15.62
C GLU A 264 20.48 34.11 -17.10
N GLY A 265 19.18 34.04 -17.37
CA GLY A 265 18.58 34.28 -18.68
C GLY A 265 17.27 35.01 -18.53
N GLY A 266 17.33 36.34 -18.52
CA GLY A 266 16.17 37.21 -18.46
C GLY A 266 15.25 37.07 -19.68
N GLY A 267 13.95 37.03 -19.42
CA GLY A 267 12.91 37.03 -20.43
C GLY A 267 11.64 37.66 -19.87
N THR A 268 11.56 38.99 -19.94
CA THR A 268 10.33 39.74 -19.70
C THR A 268 9.32 39.46 -20.81
N SER A 269 8.17 38.86 -20.49
CA SER A 269 7.02 38.80 -21.39
C SER A 269 5.76 39.20 -20.63
N SER A 270 5.37 40.46 -20.86
CA SER A 270 4.07 41.04 -20.56
C SER A 270 2.97 40.32 -21.34
N TYR A 271 1.91 39.88 -20.65
CA TYR A 271 0.62 39.63 -21.29
C TYR A 271 -0.49 40.33 -20.52
N ASP A 272 -1.35 40.92 -21.33
CA ASP A 272 -2.37 41.92 -21.06
C ASP A 272 -3.48 41.52 -20.08
N ASP A 273 -3.89 42.53 -19.32
CA ASP A 273 -5.20 42.71 -18.71
C ASP A 273 -6.33 42.59 -19.75
N GLY A 274 -7.35 41.77 -19.46
CA GLY A 274 -8.50 41.65 -20.36
C GLY A 274 -9.68 40.84 -19.83
N ASP A 275 -10.57 41.54 -19.13
CA ASP A 275 -12.04 41.40 -19.26
C ASP A 275 -12.81 40.33 -18.44
N SER A 276 -13.11 40.73 -17.20
CA SER A 276 -14.47 40.90 -16.67
C SER A 276 -15.66 40.22 -17.37
N ARG A 277 -16.00 38.97 -17.02
CA ARG A 277 -17.40 38.48 -17.09
C ARG A 277 -17.77 37.58 -15.91
N ARG A 278 -18.65 38.10 -15.04
CA ARG A 278 -19.49 37.32 -14.11
C ARG A 278 -20.46 36.45 -14.91
N PRO A 279 -20.87 35.29 -14.35
CA PRO A 279 -22.30 35.12 -14.15
C PRO A 279 -22.69 34.49 -12.80
N THR A 280 -23.75 35.09 -12.26
CA THR A 280 -24.90 34.51 -11.53
C THR A 280 -24.70 33.35 -10.54
N SER A 281 -24.98 33.69 -9.28
CA SER A 281 -25.38 32.83 -8.17
C SER A 281 -26.47 31.81 -8.54
N ILE A 282 -26.22 30.52 -8.26
CA ILE A 282 -27.23 29.47 -8.21
C ILE A 282 -27.06 28.71 -6.89
N GLY A 283 -28.17 28.61 -6.16
CA GLY A 283 -28.53 27.43 -5.36
C GLY A 283 -27.77 27.18 -4.05
N ASP A 284 -28.27 27.77 -2.97
CA ASP A 284 -27.98 27.37 -1.58
C ASP A 284 -28.58 25.97 -1.34
N GLY A 285 -27.75 24.93 -1.49
CA GLY A 285 -28.09 23.53 -1.23
C GLY A 285 -27.76 23.17 0.21
N GLY A 286 -28.80 22.94 1.01
CA GLY A 286 -28.69 22.61 2.43
C GLY A 286 -27.79 21.40 2.70
N ILE A 287 -26.77 21.63 3.54
CA ILE A 287 -25.91 20.60 4.12
C ILE A 287 -26.76 19.77 5.09
N LEU A 288 -27.01 18.51 4.73
CA LEU A 288 -27.56 17.52 5.65
C LEU A 288 -26.50 17.13 6.69
N PRO A 289 -26.88 16.87 7.96
CA PRO A 289 -25.94 16.44 8.98
C PRO A 289 -25.35 15.06 8.63
N VAL A 290 -24.03 14.96 8.80
CA VAL A 290 -23.23 13.74 8.68
C VAL A 290 -23.81 12.67 9.61
N GLY A 291 -24.54 11.72 9.05
CA GLY A 291 -24.97 10.51 9.74
C GLY A 291 -23.79 9.56 9.91
N GLU A 292 -23.68 8.96 11.10
CA GLU A 292 -22.77 7.85 11.37
C GLU A 292 -22.95 6.76 10.28
N SER A 293 -21.82 6.31 9.73
CA SER A 293 -21.76 5.38 8.60
C SER A 293 -22.52 4.08 8.91
N ILE A 294 -23.70 3.91 8.30
CA ILE A 294 -24.57 2.71 8.30
C ILE A 294 -23.84 1.42 7.83
N TRP A 295 -22.62 1.54 7.31
CA TRP A 295 -21.81 0.42 6.82
C TRP A 295 -21.16 -0.44 7.93
N GLU A 296 -21.20 -0.04 9.20
CA GLU A 296 -20.51 -0.77 10.27
C GLU A 296 -21.15 -2.13 10.60
N ASP A 297 -22.46 -2.31 10.39
CA ASP A 297 -23.22 -3.47 10.89
C ASP A 297 -23.53 -4.60 9.88
N GLN A 298 -23.21 -4.46 8.58
CA GLN A 298 -23.63 -5.44 7.56
C GLN A 298 -22.79 -6.73 7.47
N PHE A 299 -21.92 -7.04 8.44
CA PHE A 299 -21.08 -8.25 8.39
C PHE A 299 -21.48 -9.33 9.41
N VAL A 300 -22.77 -9.44 9.71
CA VAL A 300 -23.32 -10.68 10.29
C VAL A 300 -23.62 -11.61 9.11
N GLY A 301 -22.88 -12.72 9.04
CA GLY A 301 -22.72 -13.57 7.85
C GLY A 301 -23.98 -13.88 7.05
N SER A 302 -23.90 -13.70 5.74
CA SER A 302 -24.97 -13.97 4.77
C SER A 302 -25.20 -15.45 4.45
N ASP A 303 -24.61 -16.39 5.21
CA ASP A 303 -24.75 -17.84 5.01
C ASP A 303 -25.90 -18.50 5.81
N ALA A 304 -26.84 -17.72 6.37
CA ALA A 304 -27.93 -18.27 7.18
C ALA A 304 -29.32 -17.62 6.98
N MET A 305 -29.74 -17.36 5.73
CA MET A 305 -31.11 -16.93 5.43
C MET A 305 -31.87 -17.93 4.54
N ALA A 306 -32.18 -19.08 5.13
CA ALA A 306 -33.34 -19.89 4.74
C ALA A 306 -34.17 -20.17 6.00
N ALA A 307 -35.42 -19.67 5.98
CA ALA A 307 -36.49 -19.83 6.98
C ALA A 307 -36.48 -18.85 8.18
N ALA A 308 -37.29 -17.79 8.09
CA ALA A 308 -38.39 -17.55 9.03
C ALA A 308 -39.32 -16.44 8.52
N VAL A 309 -40.60 -16.79 8.44
CA VAL A 309 -41.75 -15.98 8.05
C VAL A 309 -42.38 -15.39 9.31
N VAL A 310 -42.64 -14.07 9.27
CA VAL A 310 -43.70 -13.28 9.94
C VAL A 310 -43.93 -13.49 11.45
N SER A 311 -43.75 -12.41 12.22
CA SER A 311 -44.80 -11.94 13.15
C SER A 311 -44.55 -10.49 13.57
N GLU A 312 -45.49 -9.63 13.21
CA GLU A 312 -45.64 -8.27 13.73
C GLU A 312 -46.24 -8.37 15.14
N ASP A 313 -45.66 -7.69 16.13
CA ASP A 313 -46.48 -7.13 17.20
C ASP A 313 -45.78 -5.94 17.86
N GLY A 314 -46.54 -4.85 17.98
CA GLY A 314 -46.06 -3.56 18.45
C GLY A 314 -46.11 -3.44 19.97
N THR A 315 -45.20 -2.63 20.53
CA THR A 315 -45.51 -1.83 21.73
C THR A 315 -44.48 -0.71 21.92
N ARG A 316 -44.94 0.54 21.86
CA ARG A 316 -44.25 1.70 22.44
C ARG A 316 -44.37 1.64 23.98
N PRO A 317 -43.37 2.17 24.72
CA PRO A 317 -43.70 3.38 25.45
C PRO A 317 -42.58 4.43 25.51
N SER A 318 -43.06 5.67 25.60
CA SER A 318 -42.39 6.90 26.00
C SER A 318 -41.81 6.83 27.41
N SER A 319 -40.59 7.31 27.59
CA SER A 319 -40.23 8.12 28.77
C SER A 319 -39.01 8.98 28.49
N GLU A 320 -39.21 10.28 28.63
CA GLU A 320 -38.17 11.31 28.60
C GLU A 320 -37.29 11.15 29.85
N SER A 321 -36.01 10.86 29.67
CA SER A 321 -35.02 11.05 30.73
C SER A 321 -33.96 12.05 30.25
N SER A 322 -34.08 13.26 30.81
CA SER A 322 -33.15 14.36 30.67
C SER A 322 -31.79 13.94 31.25
N THR A 323 -30.90 13.47 30.39
CA THR A 323 -29.51 13.19 30.74
C THR A 323 -28.68 14.44 30.50
N ARG A 324 -28.15 14.94 31.61
CA ARG A 324 -27.23 16.07 31.72
C ARG A 324 -25.96 15.74 30.93
N VAL A 325 -25.87 16.24 29.70
CA VAL A 325 -24.67 16.13 28.85
C VAL A 325 -23.53 16.89 29.53
N GLY A 326 -22.66 16.14 30.21
CA GLY A 326 -21.38 16.66 30.69
C GLY A 326 -20.53 17.03 29.49
N ARG A 327 -20.26 18.32 29.34
CA ARG A 327 -19.35 18.87 28.32
C ARG A 327 -17.94 18.36 28.62
N VAL A 328 -17.59 17.20 28.07
CA VAL A 328 -16.22 16.68 28.08
C VAL A 328 -15.41 17.60 27.18
N HIS A 329 -14.60 18.48 27.79
CA HIS A 329 -13.57 19.19 27.07
C HIS A 329 -12.54 18.15 26.63
N HIS A 330 -12.71 17.61 25.42
CA HIS A 330 -11.62 16.96 24.70
C HIS A 330 -10.50 18.00 24.61
N ARG A 331 -9.43 17.77 25.36
CA ARG A 331 -8.16 18.43 25.10
C ARG A 331 -7.76 17.94 23.71
N ASP A 332 -7.92 18.80 22.72
CA ASP A 332 -7.35 18.61 21.40
C ASP A 332 -5.84 18.50 21.60
N ASP A 333 -5.34 17.26 21.66
CA ASP A 333 -3.91 16.98 21.74
C ASP A 333 -3.29 17.46 20.43
N ALA A 334 -2.79 18.71 20.45
CA ALA A 334 -2.14 19.38 19.34
C ALA A 334 -0.91 18.61 18.80
N SER A 335 -0.48 17.54 19.46
CA SER A 335 0.56 16.64 18.96
C SER A 335 0.15 15.88 17.69
N ASP A 336 -1.14 15.63 17.47
CA ASP A 336 -1.61 14.94 16.26
C ASP A 336 -1.67 15.88 15.03
N ARG A 337 -1.46 17.19 15.22
CA ARG A 337 -1.43 18.20 14.15
C ARG A 337 -0.05 18.39 13.50
N LEU A 338 0.98 17.68 13.94
CA LEU A 338 2.36 17.90 13.50
C LEU A 338 3.01 16.70 12.80
N ASP A 339 2.23 15.75 12.30
CA ASP A 339 2.67 15.03 11.10
C ASP A 339 2.58 16.06 9.96
N ALA A 340 3.62 16.90 9.85
CA ALA A 340 3.84 17.72 8.66
C ALA A 340 3.68 16.78 7.47
N ILE A 341 2.90 17.18 6.48
CA ILE A 341 2.62 16.36 5.30
C ILE A 341 3.95 16.16 4.56
N VAL A 342 4.68 15.12 4.94
CA VAL A 342 5.92 14.73 4.27
C VAL A 342 5.48 14.04 2.99
N ILE A 343 5.63 14.75 1.88
CA ILE A 343 5.48 14.17 0.56
C ILE A 343 6.70 13.28 0.32
N GLU A 344 6.45 12.00 0.11
CA GLU A 344 7.48 10.98 -0.10
C GLU A 344 7.81 10.90 -1.59
N ASP A 345 9.06 11.16 -1.94
CA ASP A 345 9.58 10.85 -3.27
C ASP A 345 9.88 9.35 -3.43
N ARG A 346 10.28 8.94 -4.64
CA ARG A 346 10.58 7.54 -4.94
C ARG A 346 11.78 6.99 -4.15
N SER A 347 12.78 7.82 -3.88
CA SER A 347 13.99 7.44 -3.14
C SER A 347 13.67 7.18 -1.67
N MET A 348 12.89 8.08 -1.05
CA MET A 348 12.41 7.93 0.32
C MET A 348 11.56 6.67 0.48
N LEU A 349 10.66 6.39 -0.47
CA LEU A 349 9.86 5.16 -0.49
C LEU A 349 10.76 3.93 -0.60
N ARG A 350 11.76 3.95 -1.49
CA ARG A 350 12.73 2.85 -1.65
C ARG A 350 13.50 2.60 -0.36
N GLU A 351 13.99 3.64 0.31
CA GLU A 351 14.62 3.51 1.63
C GLU A 351 13.65 2.93 2.68
N ARG A 352 12.38 3.34 2.67
CA ARG A 352 11.37 2.76 3.55
C ARG A 352 11.12 1.28 3.27
N THR A 353 11.11 0.84 2.00
CA THR A 353 10.95 -0.58 1.65
C THR A 353 12.10 -1.45 2.16
N LYS A 354 13.33 -0.92 2.26
CA LYS A 354 14.48 -1.64 2.86
C LYS A 354 14.26 -1.97 4.34
N ARG A 355 13.42 -1.22 5.05
CA ARG A 355 13.08 -1.52 6.46
C ARG A 355 12.39 -2.86 6.63
N LEU A 356 11.75 -3.38 5.58
CA LEU A 356 11.15 -4.71 5.59
C LEU A 356 12.16 -5.79 6.01
N PHE A 357 13.40 -5.73 5.55
CA PHE A 357 14.40 -6.77 5.85
C PHE A 357 14.83 -6.76 7.31
N HIS A 358 14.80 -5.60 7.98
CA HIS A 358 14.98 -5.54 9.43
C HIS A 358 13.83 -6.23 10.15
N LEU A 359 12.59 -5.94 9.75
CA LEU A 359 11.42 -6.58 10.33
C LEU A 359 11.45 -8.11 10.10
N LEU A 360 11.90 -8.56 8.93
CA LEU A 360 12.06 -9.98 8.61
C LEU A 360 13.14 -10.63 9.49
N ALA A 361 14.27 -9.95 9.70
CA ALA A 361 15.33 -10.45 10.57
C ALA A 361 14.92 -10.53 12.06
N GLU A 362 13.99 -9.67 12.49
CA GLU A 362 13.48 -9.61 13.86
C GLU A 362 12.32 -10.58 14.13
N THR A 363 11.57 -11.01 13.11
CA THR A 363 10.49 -11.98 13.29
C THR A 363 11.02 -13.42 13.33
N ASP A 364 10.29 -14.26 14.06
CA ASP A 364 10.48 -15.71 14.12
C ASP A 364 9.64 -16.44 13.06
N SER A 365 8.75 -15.74 12.37
CA SER A 365 7.91 -16.32 11.32
C SER A 365 8.66 -16.45 9.99
N HIS A 366 8.45 -17.58 9.32
CA HIS A 366 9.07 -17.89 8.03
C HIS A 366 8.11 -17.74 6.85
N SER A 367 6.81 -17.61 7.12
CA SER A 367 5.78 -17.50 6.10
C SER A 367 4.88 -16.30 6.39
N ILE A 368 5.07 -15.23 5.64
CA ILE A 368 4.53 -13.90 5.98
C ILE A 368 3.73 -13.35 4.79
N CYS A 369 2.52 -12.86 5.04
CA CYS A 369 1.71 -12.19 4.04
C CYS A 369 1.71 -10.67 4.24
N LEU A 370 2.23 -9.93 3.27
CA LEU A 370 2.16 -8.47 3.18
C LEU A 370 0.88 -8.06 2.46
N ILE A 371 0.00 -7.33 3.14
CA ILE A 371 -1.18 -6.71 2.56
C ILE A 371 -0.96 -5.20 2.53
N GLY A 372 -0.71 -4.67 1.34
CA GLY A 372 -0.25 -3.31 1.16
C GLY A 372 -0.88 -2.63 -0.04
N HIS A 373 -0.15 -1.66 -0.57
CA HIS A 373 -0.62 -0.75 -1.60
C HIS A 373 0.23 -0.82 -2.86
N LYS A 374 -0.31 -0.30 -3.98
CA LYS A 374 0.33 -0.39 -5.30
C LYS A 374 1.72 0.25 -5.28
N GLY A 375 1.84 1.47 -4.75
CA GLY A 375 3.10 2.20 -4.75
C GLY A 375 4.19 1.49 -3.94
N TYR A 376 3.86 1.10 -2.71
CA TYR A 376 4.79 0.40 -1.83
C TYR A 376 5.24 -0.96 -2.38
N LEU A 377 4.31 -1.81 -2.82
CA LEU A 377 4.63 -3.16 -3.29
C LEU A 377 5.45 -3.14 -4.59
N ARG A 378 5.15 -2.22 -5.51
CA ARG A 378 5.91 -2.05 -6.76
C ARG A 378 7.35 -1.60 -6.47
N GLU A 379 7.55 -0.63 -5.58
CA GLU A 379 8.92 -0.19 -5.23
C GLU A 379 9.70 -1.24 -4.42
N LEU A 380 9.01 -2.06 -3.62
CA LEU A 380 9.64 -3.20 -2.97
C LEU A 380 10.16 -4.22 -3.99
N GLU A 381 9.35 -4.55 -5.01
CA GLU A 381 9.76 -5.47 -6.09
C GLU A 381 10.88 -4.88 -6.95
N ARG A 382 10.74 -3.64 -7.42
CA ARG A 382 11.70 -2.97 -8.30
C ARG A 382 13.02 -2.61 -7.61
N GLY A 383 12.95 -2.25 -6.34
CA GLY A 383 14.11 -1.84 -5.57
C GLY A 383 14.76 -3.05 -4.90
N PRO A 384 14.50 -3.32 -3.61
CA PRO A 384 15.28 -4.30 -2.89
C PRO A 384 15.20 -5.75 -3.39
N LEU A 385 14.14 -6.15 -4.09
CA LEU A 385 14.04 -7.51 -4.65
C LEU A 385 14.68 -7.66 -6.03
N GLY A 386 15.14 -6.56 -6.65
CA GLY A 386 15.85 -6.56 -7.92
C GLY A 386 15.00 -6.90 -9.15
N ASN A 387 13.68 -6.80 -9.07
CA ASN A 387 12.78 -7.05 -10.19
C ASN A 387 12.40 -5.72 -10.88
N ALA A 388 13.32 -5.16 -11.67
CA ALA A 388 13.16 -3.85 -12.31
C ALA A 388 11.87 -3.75 -13.16
N ASP A 389 11.55 -4.84 -13.88
CA ASP A 389 10.40 -4.93 -14.78
C ASP A 389 9.11 -5.37 -14.07
N ALA A 390 9.03 -5.25 -12.74
CA ALA A 390 7.84 -5.66 -12.03
C ALA A 390 6.58 -4.92 -12.53
N ASP A 391 5.63 -5.72 -13.03
CA ASP A 391 4.32 -5.27 -13.50
C ASP A 391 3.52 -4.60 -12.38
N ILE A 392 2.57 -3.77 -12.79
CA ILE A 392 1.59 -3.17 -11.89
C ILE A 392 0.80 -4.27 -11.17
N PHE A 393 0.63 -4.15 -9.85
CA PHE A 393 -0.24 -5.03 -9.08
C PHE A 393 -1.70 -4.77 -9.40
N ASP A 394 -2.44 -5.80 -9.79
CA ASP A 394 -3.90 -5.76 -9.82
C ASP A 394 -4.49 -5.72 -8.40
N ASN A 395 -5.72 -5.20 -8.26
CA ASN A 395 -6.44 -5.25 -6.98
C ASN A 395 -6.54 -6.70 -6.51
N CYS A 396 -6.12 -6.97 -5.26
CA CYS A 396 -6.16 -8.31 -4.68
C CYS A 396 -5.37 -9.38 -5.46
N GLU A 397 -4.40 -8.99 -6.30
CA GLU A 397 -3.43 -9.93 -6.87
C GLU A 397 -2.55 -10.53 -5.77
N VAL A 398 -2.27 -11.84 -5.82
CA VAL A 398 -1.40 -12.55 -4.89
C VAL A 398 -0.10 -12.92 -5.61
N ARG A 399 1.04 -12.36 -5.22
CA ARG A 399 2.38 -12.79 -5.67
C ARG A 399 3.12 -13.49 -4.54
N VAL A 400 3.90 -14.52 -4.85
CA VAL A 400 4.65 -15.29 -3.85
C VAL A 400 6.14 -15.23 -4.16
N TYR A 401 6.93 -14.89 -3.15
CA TYR A 401 8.38 -14.83 -3.20
C TYR A 401 9.02 -15.78 -2.21
N ARG A 402 10.15 -16.38 -2.57
CA ARG A 402 11.08 -17.02 -1.64
C ARG A 402 12.30 -16.12 -1.49
N LEU A 403 12.60 -15.77 -0.24
CA LEU A 403 13.76 -14.94 0.10
C LEU A 403 14.76 -15.74 0.91
N GLU A 404 16.04 -15.46 0.70
CA GLU A 404 17.13 -15.87 1.58
C GLU A 404 17.82 -14.63 2.14
N LEU A 405 17.75 -14.46 3.47
CA LEU A 405 18.39 -13.37 4.19
C LEU A 405 19.59 -13.90 4.96
N VAL A 406 20.74 -13.25 4.81
CA VAL A 406 21.94 -13.56 5.58
C VAL A 406 22.04 -12.59 6.74
N THR A 407 21.89 -13.10 7.96
CA THR A 407 22.05 -12.32 9.18
C THR A 407 23.45 -12.58 9.76
N GLY A 408 24.44 -11.83 9.29
CA GLY A 408 25.79 -11.88 9.85
C GLY A 408 25.91 -11.02 11.09
N ARG A 409 26.65 -11.48 12.11
CA ARG A 409 27.27 -10.57 13.10
C ARG A 409 28.49 -9.97 12.40
N THR A 410 28.48 -8.68 12.12
CA THR A 410 29.63 -7.95 11.52
C THR A 410 30.85 -7.86 12.42
N SER A 411 30.88 -8.56 13.56
CA SER A 411 32.00 -8.45 14.50
C SER A 411 33.34 -8.90 13.92
N ASP A 412 33.34 -9.68 12.83
CA ASP A 412 34.55 -10.40 12.39
C ASP A 412 35.04 -10.00 10.98
N CYS A 413 34.36 -9.08 10.30
CA CYS A 413 34.71 -8.62 8.95
C CYS A 413 34.94 -7.11 8.86
N ALA A 414 35.39 -6.48 9.94
CA ALA A 414 36.20 -5.28 9.83
C ALA A 414 37.52 -5.65 9.12
N VAL A 415 37.43 -5.89 7.81
CA VAL A 415 38.55 -5.67 6.91
C VAL A 415 38.77 -4.17 7.06
N ASP A 416 39.83 -3.81 7.79
CA ASP A 416 40.49 -2.52 7.59
C ASP A 416 40.68 -2.40 6.08
N ILE A 417 39.74 -1.76 5.39
CA ILE A 417 40.03 -1.09 4.14
C ILE A 417 40.92 0.05 4.61
N GLY A 418 42.18 -0.29 4.81
CA GLY A 418 43.22 0.67 5.07
C GLY A 418 43.14 1.62 3.90
N ASP A 419 42.62 2.82 4.18
CA ASP A 419 42.92 4.00 3.41
C ASP A 419 44.45 4.04 3.30
N GLY A 420 44.95 3.49 2.20
CA GLY A 420 46.30 3.65 1.72
C GLY A 420 46.47 5.08 1.27
N ILE A 421 46.26 6.04 2.18
CA ILE A 421 46.75 7.40 2.05
C ILE A 421 48.22 7.31 2.45
N ASP A 422 49.01 6.84 1.49
CA ASP A 422 50.44 7.02 1.51
C ASP A 422 50.74 8.52 1.56
N GLY A 423 51.32 8.94 2.69
CA GLY A 423 52.42 9.90 2.70
C GLY A 423 52.08 11.35 2.36
N GLY A 424 51.78 12.13 3.39
CA GLY A 424 51.61 13.58 3.25
C GLY A 424 51.87 14.43 4.48
N GLY A 425 52.80 14.02 5.35
CA GLY A 425 53.57 14.88 6.26
C GLY A 425 52.90 16.06 6.99
N GLY A 426 52.87 15.96 8.33
CA GLY A 426 53.35 17.07 9.16
C GLY A 426 52.45 17.49 10.32
N GLY A 427 52.98 17.31 11.54
CA GLY A 427 52.84 18.34 12.58
C GLY A 427 51.88 18.06 13.74
N GLY A 428 52.31 17.18 14.64
CA GLY A 428 52.32 17.40 16.09
C GLY A 428 51.09 18.02 16.78
N GLY A 429 50.36 17.19 17.54
CA GLY A 429 49.45 17.64 18.59
C GLY A 429 48.94 16.46 19.41
N GLY A 430 49.67 16.09 20.48
CA GLY A 430 49.34 14.97 21.34
C GLY A 430 48.05 15.20 22.13
N GLY A 431 46.99 14.48 21.77
CA GLY A 431 45.79 14.30 22.56
C GLY A 431 45.47 12.82 22.65
N ASP A 432 45.83 12.19 23.76
CA ASP A 432 45.52 10.79 24.10
C ASP A 432 44.01 10.69 24.42
N GLY A 433 43.20 10.68 23.37
CA GLY A 433 41.76 10.49 23.43
C GLY A 433 41.44 9.06 23.00
N THR A 434 41.32 8.16 23.96
CA THR A 434 40.76 6.81 23.75
C THR A 434 39.30 6.92 23.30
N VAL A 435 39.09 7.02 21.99
CA VAL A 435 37.76 6.89 21.39
C VAL A 435 37.34 5.44 21.54
N GLY A 436 36.49 5.17 22.53
CA GLY A 436 35.94 3.83 22.76
C GLY A 436 35.19 3.33 21.51
N PRO A 437 35.19 2.01 21.24
CA PRO A 437 34.51 1.44 20.09
C PRO A 437 33.02 1.83 20.15
N ASN A 438 32.54 2.48 19.10
CA ASN A 438 31.18 3.00 19.01
C ASN A 438 30.20 1.80 19.03
N PRO A 439 29.43 1.58 20.11
CA PRO A 439 28.76 0.30 20.37
C PRO A 439 27.48 0.05 19.53
N THR A 440 27.31 0.70 18.38
CA THR A 440 26.01 0.81 17.71
C THR A 440 25.96 0.42 16.24
N SER A 441 27.05 -0.05 15.61
CA SER A 441 26.97 -0.55 14.23
C SER A 441 26.33 -1.95 14.18
N ARG A 442 25.00 -2.02 14.33
CA ARG A 442 24.26 -3.24 14.00
C ARG A 442 24.42 -3.51 12.52
N SER A 443 24.83 -4.72 12.17
CA SER A 443 24.83 -5.19 10.78
C SER A 443 23.42 -5.12 10.21
N PHE A 444 23.32 -4.59 9.01
CA PHE A 444 22.10 -4.65 8.23
C PHE A 444 21.93 -6.08 7.69
N PRO A 445 20.73 -6.69 7.79
CA PRO A 445 20.48 -7.95 7.11
C PRO A 445 20.63 -7.76 5.61
N VAL A 446 21.36 -8.66 4.95
CA VAL A 446 21.61 -8.60 3.51
C VAL A 446 20.72 -9.61 2.82
N LEU A 447 19.94 -9.16 1.84
CA LEU A 447 19.20 -10.04 0.95
C LEU A 447 20.20 -10.75 0.04
N HIS A 448 20.29 -12.08 0.18
CA HIS A 448 21.16 -12.92 -0.63
C HIS A 448 20.46 -13.37 -1.90
N ARG A 449 19.17 -13.69 -1.82
CA ARG A 449 18.37 -14.16 -2.96
C ARG A 449 16.91 -13.79 -2.78
N ALA A 450 16.27 -13.37 -3.87
CA ALA A 450 14.82 -13.24 -3.99
C ALA A 450 14.35 -13.94 -5.27
N GLU A 451 13.32 -14.76 -5.17
CA GLU A 451 12.75 -15.48 -6.32
C GLU A 451 11.24 -15.41 -6.29
N LYS A 452 10.61 -14.93 -7.37
CA LYS A 452 9.16 -15.01 -7.56
C LYS A 452 8.80 -16.45 -7.90
N VAL A 453 8.04 -17.11 -7.05
CA VAL A 453 7.70 -18.55 -7.16
C VAL A 453 6.34 -18.76 -7.80
N ALA A 454 5.39 -17.89 -7.52
CA ALA A 454 4.04 -17.99 -8.05
C ALA A 454 3.37 -16.62 -8.13
N SER A 455 2.34 -16.50 -8.95
CA SER A 455 1.39 -15.41 -8.88
C SER A 455 -0.01 -15.91 -9.23
N SER A 456 -1.03 -15.27 -8.67
CA SER A 456 -2.42 -15.45 -9.04
C SER A 456 -2.82 -14.63 -10.25
N VAL A 457 -1.86 -14.07 -11.03
CA VAL A 457 -2.15 -13.32 -12.27
C VAL A 457 -3.27 -14.04 -12.99
N LYS A 458 -4.28 -13.26 -13.40
CA LYS A 458 -5.41 -13.72 -14.19
C LYS A 458 -4.91 -14.79 -15.16
N SER A 459 -5.24 -16.04 -14.90
CA SER A 459 -5.33 -17.04 -15.96
C SER A 459 -6.54 -16.63 -16.82
N MET A 460 -6.51 -15.43 -17.39
CA MET A 460 -7.44 -14.98 -18.39
C MET A 460 -7.01 -15.71 -19.68
N GLN A 461 -7.67 -16.84 -19.89
CA GLN A 461 -8.27 -17.14 -21.19
C GLN A 461 -7.34 -17.29 -22.41
N ILE A 462 -6.16 -17.88 -22.25
CA ILE A 462 -5.47 -18.52 -23.39
C ILE A 462 -5.43 -20.03 -23.18
N THR A 463 -6.58 -20.68 -23.09
CA THR A 463 -6.70 -22.09 -23.47
C THR A 463 -8.14 -22.45 -23.82
N ARG A 464 -8.34 -22.74 -25.13
CA ARG A 464 -9.35 -23.62 -25.74
C ARG A 464 -10.72 -23.01 -26.11
N PHE A 465 -10.75 -22.32 -27.25
CA PHE A 465 -11.55 -22.84 -28.36
C PHE A 465 -10.62 -23.63 -29.28
N SER A 466 -10.73 -24.95 -29.25
CA SER A 466 -10.16 -25.89 -30.24
C SER A 466 -11.24 -26.87 -30.64
#